data_AF-A0A7R8WKM0-F1
#
_entry.id   AF-A0A7R8WKM0-F1
#
_cell.length_a   1.000
_cell.length_b   1.000
_cell.length_c   1.000
_cell.angle_alpha   90.00
_cell.angle_beta   90.00
_cell.angle_gamma   90.00
#
_symmetry.space_group_name_H-M   'P 1'
#
loop_
_entity.id
_entity.type
_entity.pdbx_description
1 polymer ?
#
loop_
_entity_poly.entity_id
_entity_poly.type
_entity_poly.pdbx_seq_one_letter_code
_entity_poly.pdbx_strand_id
1 'polypeptide(L)'
;QKPLHPFCDKIKRDPLQTECSQDRQSVALCNLVSHEISLPLQFRHFESLPGVPDERVSTYGGSVVLADYCPYVQEFTWKSKNRFVRGSQCVYPDNNPVAELNFALEEYGPYSRCFDHPGHRRWLERTCEHRRRWEHWGSGCYEYICYDGRVHLMVQNHTFTCYNSSQDIEISLLANGWLHEGAIRCPDCRDVCENEGMRCRPPRPAPPSVRYHRDTLQCSAQALAQARLLLLLSLSVVWCLT
;
A
#
# COMPACT_ATOMS: atom_id res chain seq x y z
N GLN A 1 -20.70 10.04 -7.00
CA GLN A 1 -20.17 11.39 -6.71
C GLN A 1 -19.15 11.22 -5.58
N LYS A 2 -17.95 11.80 -5.66
CA LYS A 2 -16.95 11.65 -4.59
C LYS A 2 -17.38 12.53 -3.40
N PRO A 3 -17.34 12.04 -2.14
CA PRO A 3 -17.63 12.86 -0.96
C PRO A 3 -16.76 14.13 -0.91
N LEU A 4 -17.31 15.22 -0.41
CA LEU A 4 -16.56 16.45 -0.16
C LEU A 4 -15.63 16.22 1.02
N HIS A 5 -14.32 16.41 0.82
CA HIS A 5 -13.38 16.40 1.94
C HIS A 5 -13.78 17.46 2.99
N PRO A 6 -13.68 17.14 4.29
CA PRO A 6 -13.01 15.97 4.88
C PRO A 6 -13.88 14.71 4.99
N PHE A 7 -15.15 14.77 4.58
CA PHE A 7 -16.11 13.68 4.76
C PHE A 7 -15.88 12.51 3.80
N CYS A 8 -16.38 11.33 4.17
CA CYS A 8 -16.15 10.09 3.42
C CYS A 8 -17.31 9.10 3.57
N ASP A 9 -17.45 8.19 2.60
CA ASP A 9 -18.54 7.20 2.51
C ASP A 9 -18.02 5.74 2.51
N LYS A 10 -16.71 5.55 2.67
CA LYS A 10 -16.09 4.23 2.66
C LYS A 10 -16.17 3.58 4.03
N ILE A 11 -16.85 2.45 4.12
CA ILE A 11 -17.00 1.72 5.37
C ILE A 11 -15.66 1.15 5.81
N LYS A 12 -15.28 1.42 7.06
CA LYS A 12 -14.12 0.79 7.71
C LYS A 12 -14.37 -0.71 7.85
N ARG A 13 -13.52 -1.53 7.22
CA ARG A 13 -13.58 -2.99 7.23
C ARG A 13 -12.28 -3.59 7.75
N ASP A 14 -12.32 -4.86 8.11
CA ASP A 14 -11.12 -5.66 8.35
C ASP A 14 -11.08 -6.78 7.29
N PRO A 15 -10.04 -6.88 6.44
CA PRO A 15 -8.83 -6.04 6.41
C PRO A 15 -9.07 -4.58 6.01
N LEU A 16 -8.27 -3.69 6.60
CA LEU A 16 -8.29 -2.25 6.30
C LEU A 16 -8.00 -1.95 4.82
N GLN A 17 -8.87 -1.13 4.24
CA GLN A 17 -8.63 -0.41 2.99
C GLN A 17 -8.25 1.04 3.34
N THR A 18 -6.97 1.36 3.24
CA THR A 18 -6.44 2.69 3.52
C THR A 18 -6.54 3.61 2.30
N GLU A 19 -6.39 4.90 2.53
CA GLU A 19 -6.26 5.95 1.51
C GLU A 19 -5.34 7.05 2.01
N CYS A 20 -4.86 7.90 1.12
CA CYS A 20 -4.09 9.06 1.55
C CYS A 20 -4.97 10.15 2.13
N SER A 21 -4.45 10.83 3.16
CA SER A 21 -4.95 12.12 3.62
C SER A 21 -4.97 13.13 2.46
N GLN A 22 -5.78 14.19 2.61
CA GLN A 22 -5.91 15.21 1.56
C GLN A 22 -4.57 15.91 1.24
N ASP A 23 -3.75 16.14 2.27
CA ASP A 23 -2.40 16.72 2.16
C ASP A 23 -1.30 15.68 1.87
N ARG A 24 -1.69 14.41 1.72
CA ARG A 24 -0.81 13.26 1.52
C ARG A 24 0.29 13.14 2.58
N GLN A 25 0.11 13.68 3.78
CA GLN A 25 1.06 13.55 4.89
C GLN A 25 0.89 12.25 5.68
N SER A 26 -0.22 11.55 5.50
CA SER A 26 -0.50 10.33 6.25
C SER A 26 -1.30 9.30 5.45
N VAL A 27 -1.09 8.04 5.82
CA VAL A 27 -2.02 6.95 5.51
C VAL A 27 -3.22 7.11 6.45
N ALA A 28 -4.41 7.08 5.89
CA ALA A 28 -5.65 7.38 6.59
C ALA A 28 -6.74 6.36 6.26
N LEU A 29 -7.85 6.46 7.00
CA LEU A 29 -9.04 5.66 6.76
C LEU A 29 -10.28 6.52 6.97
N CYS A 30 -11.36 6.19 6.28
CA CYS A 30 -12.66 6.73 6.62
C CYS A 30 -13.14 6.11 7.94
N ASN A 31 -13.49 6.93 8.93
CA ASN A 31 -13.93 6.46 10.24
C ASN A 31 -15.42 6.06 10.29
N LEU A 32 -16.01 5.73 9.13
CA LEU A 32 -17.38 5.24 9.00
C LEU A 32 -17.51 3.80 9.50
N VAL A 33 -18.37 3.58 10.49
CA VAL A 33 -18.61 2.27 11.13
C VAL A 33 -20.10 1.96 11.22
N SER A 34 -20.43 0.70 11.50
CA SER A 34 -21.77 0.30 11.92
C SER A 34 -21.89 0.43 13.44
N HIS A 35 -22.99 1.01 13.89
CA HIS A 35 -23.41 1.05 15.29
C HIS A 35 -24.38 -0.11 15.56
N GLU A 36 -24.54 -0.49 16.83
CA GLU A 36 -25.46 -1.57 17.24
C GLU A 36 -26.94 -1.15 17.13
N ILE A 37 -27.20 0.15 17.26
CA ILE A 37 -28.53 0.75 17.19
C ILE A 37 -28.58 1.80 16.09
N SER A 38 -29.77 2.04 15.53
CA SER A 38 -29.98 3.15 14.59
C SER A 38 -29.61 4.48 15.24
N LEU A 39 -28.87 5.30 14.53
CA LEU A 39 -28.53 6.65 14.97
C LEU A 39 -29.80 7.52 15.03
N PRO A 40 -29.87 8.51 15.93
CA PRO A 40 -30.90 9.55 15.92
C PRO A 40 -30.99 10.23 14.55
N LEU A 41 -32.18 10.72 14.16
CA LEU A 41 -32.43 11.25 12.81
C LEU A 41 -31.46 12.37 12.42
N GLN A 42 -31.11 13.25 13.36
CA GLN A 42 -30.17 14.36 13.16
C GLN A 42 -28.72 13.93 12.91
N PHE A 43 -28.37 12.66 13.18
CA PHE A 43 -27.03 12.11 12.99
C PHE A 43 -26.96 11.10 11.83
N ARG A 44 -28.03 10.99 11.04
CA ARG A 44 -28.09 10.14 9.84
C ARG A 44 -27.67 10.98 8.63
N HIS A 45 -26.44 10.76 8.17
CA HIS A 45 -25.83 11.55 7.09
C HIS A 45 -25.97 10.91 5.70
N PHE A 46 -26.54 9.71 5.62
CA PHE A 46 -26.62 8.94 4.39
C PHE A 46 -28.05 8.53 4.07
N GLU A 47 -28.44 8.73 2.81
CA GLU A 47 -29.64 8.12 2.23
C GLU A 47 -29.34 6.70 1.73
N SER A 48 -28.13 6.47 1.20
CA SER A 48 -27.66 5.18 0.71
C SER A 48 -26.16 5.02 0.94
N LEU A 49 -25.69 3.77 1.07
CA LEU A 49 -24.28 3.44 1.24
C LEU A 49 -23.90 2.23 0.35
N PRO A 50 -22.75 2.27 -0.37
CA PRO A 50 -22.35 1.16 -1.22
C PRO A 50 -22.21 -0.18 -0.48
N GLY A 51 -23.01 -1.17 -0.89
CA GLY A 51 -22.99 -2.51 -0.31
C GLY A 51 -23.68 -2.63 1.05
N VAL A 52 -24.48 -1.64 1.45
CA VAL A 52 -25.32 -1.68 2.65
C VAL A 52 -26.79 -1.64 2.23
N PRO A 53 -27.64 -2.56 2.71
CA PRO A 53 -29.08 -2.49 2.47
C PRO A 53 -29.70 -1.23 3.09
N ASP A 54 -30.66 -0.59 2.40
CA ASP A 54 -31.28 0.68 2.81
C ASP A 54 -31.81 0.66 4.25
N GLU A 55 -32.42 -0.45 4.66
CA GLU A 55 -32.94 -0.68 6.02
C GLU A 55 -31.87 -0.51 7.11
N ARG A 56 -30.62 -0.80 6.77
CA ARG A 56 -29.47 -0.73 7.69
C ARG A 56 -28.69 0.56 7.59
N VAL A 57 -28.91 1.41 6.59
CA VAL A 57 -28.16 2.68 6.42
C VAL A 57 -28.26 3.55 7.67
N SER A 58 -29.42 3.54 8.34
CA SER A 58 -29.64 4.28 9.58
C SER A 58 -28.72 3.92 10.75
N THR A 59 -28.05 2.77 10.72
CA THR A 59 -27.11 2.33 11.74
C THR A 59 -25.67 2.74 11.45
N TYR A 60 -25.39 3.40 10.32
CA TYR A 60 -24.04 3.78 9.92
C TYR A 60 -23.76 5.26 10.18
N GLY A 61 -22.57 5.53 10.71
CA GLY A 61 -22.05 6.89 10.91
C GLY A 61 -20.59 6.86 11.35
N GLY A 62 -19.99 8.04 11.45
CA GLY A 62 -18.63 8.22 11.98
C GLY A 62 -18.50 7.68 13.40
N SER A 63 -17.33 7.16 13.74
CA SER A 63 -17.06 6.58 15.05
C SER A 63 -16.87 7.62 16.17
N VAL A 64 -16.85 8.92 15.86
CA VAL A 64 -16.56 10.00 16.79
C VAL A 64 -17.83 10.77 17.12
N VAL A 65 -18.33 10.60 18.35
CA VAL A 65 -19.57 11.23 18.83
C VAL A 65 -19.47 12.77 18.84
N LEU A 66 -18.30 13.32 19.18
CA LEU A 66 -18.06 14.78 19.18
C LEU A 66 -18.10 15.41 17.78
N ALA A 67 -18.07 14.58 16.73
CA ALA A 67 -18.22 15.02 15.35
C ALA A 67 -19.64 14.78 14.83
N ASP A 68 -20.64 14.65 15.72
CA ASP A 68 -22.05 14.40 15.39
C ASP A 68 -22.24 13.19 14.45
N TYR A 69 -21.38 12.17 14.60
CA TYR A 69 -21.33 10.99 13.73
C TYR A 69 -21.07 11.32 12.25
N CYS A 70 -20.59 12.52 11.91
CA CYS A 70 -20.10 12.82 10.56
C CYS A 70 -18.84 11.97 10.29
N PRO A 71 -18.83 11.09 9.28
CA PRO A 71 -17.65 10.33 8.95
C PRO A 71 -16.64 11.17 8.16
N TYR A 72 -15.36 11.08 8.52
CA TYR A 72 -14.28 11.81 7.89
C TYR A 72 -13.03 10.94 7.74
N VAL A 73 -12.17 11.32 6.80
CA VAL A 73 -10.86 10.68 6.61
C VAL A 73 -9.97 11.03 7.79
N GLN A 74 -9.52 10.01 8.50
CA GLN A 74 -8.81 10.14 9.77
C GLN A 74 -7.50 9.34 9.76
N GLU A 75 -6.46 9.96 10.30
CA GLU A 75 -5.22 9.28 10.64
C GLU A 75 -5.44 8.22 11.72
N PHE A 76 -4.56 7.23 11.78
CA PHE A 76 -4.70 6.16 12.76
C PHE A 76 -3.36 5.69 13.29
N THR A 77 -3.43 4.86 14.32
CA THR A 77 -2.27 4.17 14.86
C THR A 77 -2.40 2.69 14.55
N TRP A 78 -1.35 2.10 14.00
CA TRP A 78 -1.23 0.66 13.87
C TRP A 78 -1.13 0.04 15.26
N LYS A 79 -1.98 -0.96 15.51
CA LYS A 79 -2.00 -1.71 16.77
C LYS A 79 -1.81 -3.19 16.49
N SER A 80 -1.02 -3.86 17.32
CA SER A 80 -0.86 -5.32 17.31
C SER A 80 -1.15 -5.84 18.72
N LYS A 81 -2.05 -6.82 18.83
CA LYS A 81 -2.53 -7.36 20.12
C LYS A 81 -2.92 -6.25 21.12
N ASN A 82 -3.61 -5.23 20.61
CA ASN A 82 -4.07 -4.04 21.35
C ASN A 82 -2.95 -3.14 21.93
N ARG A 83 -1.70 -3.31 21.49
CA ARG A 83 -0.57 -2.41 21.82
C ARG A 83 -0.27 -1.49 20.65
N PHE A 84 0.07 -0.24 20.95
CA PHE A 84 0.56 0.72 19.97
C PHE A 84 1.84 0.19 19.31
N VAL A 85 1.89 0.21 17.98
CA VAL A 85 3.07 -0.18 17.21
C VAL A 85 3.68 1.05 16.56
N ARG A 86 2.90 1.78 15.76
CA ARG A 86 3.35 2.96 15.00
C ARG A 86 2.19 3.86 14.60
N GLY A 87 2.45 5.14 14.37
CA GLY A 87 1.49 6.07 13.75
C GLY A 87 1.38 5.86 12.23
N SER A 88 0.55 6.68 11.57
CA SER A 88 0.32 6.61 10.12
C SER A 88 0.83 7.84 9.34
N GLN A 89 1.43 8.81 10.02
CA GLN A 89 2.02 9.99 9.37
C GLN A 89 3.35 9.63 8.72
N CYS A 90 3.47 9.90 7.42
CA CYS A 90 4.62 9.54 6.59
C CYS A 90 5.90 10.27 6.97
N VAL A 91 5.80 11.45 7.58
CA VAL A 91 6.94 12.34 7.86
C VAL A 91 7.81 11.90 9.04
N TYR A 92 7.33 10.97 9.88
CA TYR A 92 8.04 10.55 11.08
C TYR A 92 8.76 9.22 10.89
N PRO A 93 10.11 9.19 11.00
CA PRO A 93 10.89 7.97 10.86
C PRO A 93 10.51 6.84 11.83
N ASP A 94 10.04 7.18 13.04
CA ASP A 94 9.58 6.21 14.04
C ASP A 94 8.36 5.39 13.58
N ASN A 95 7.69 5.82 12.49
CA ASN A 95 6.58 5.10 11.89
C ASN A 95 7.01 4.09 10.82
N ASN A 96 8.31 3.84 10.63
CA ASN A 96 8.76 2.79 9.72
C ASN A 96 8.27 1.40 10.18
N PRO A 97 7.72 0.58 9.26
CA PRO A 97 7.43 -0.82 9.58
C PRO A 97 8.74 -1.59 9.80
N VAL A 98 8.71 -2.57 10.71
CA VAL A 98 9.80 -3.55 10.80
C VAL A 98 9.89 -4.33 9.48
N ALA A 99 11.11 -4.74 9.11
CA ALA A 99 11.42 -5.33 7.81
C ALA A 99 10.51 -6.52 7.46
N GLU A 100 10.20 -7.38 8.44
CA GLU A 100 9.37 -8.59 8.25
C GLU A 100 7.89 -8.29 8.03
N LEU A 101 7.45 -7.05 8.29
CA LEU A 101 6.08 -6.59 8.10
C LEU A 101 5.98 -5.52 7.01
N ASN A 102 7.05 -5.22 6.28
CA ASN A 102 7.09 -4.18 5.26
C ASN A 102 6.83 -4.73 3.84
N PHE A 103 5.68 -5.38 3.61
CA PHE A 103 5.41 -5.99 2.30
C PHE A 103 5.35 -4.97 1.16
N ALA A 104 5.00 -3.71 1.46
CA ALA A 104 4.80 -2.66 0.48
C ALA A 104 6.04 -1.78 0.25
N LEU A 105 7.19 -2.15 0.84
CA LEU A 105 8.44 -1.39 0.76
C LEU A 105 8.25 0.09 1.14
N GLU A 106 7.43 0.33 2.16
CA GLU A 106 7.20 1.67 2.70
C GLU A 106 8.48 2.22 3.34
N GLU A 107 8.69 3.52 3.22
CA GLU A 107 9.76 4.26 3.89
C GLU A 107 9.16 5.55 4.46
N TYR A 108 9.28 5.73 5.77
CA TYR A 108 8.79 6.89 6.51
C TYR A 108 9.96 7.81 6.86
N GLY A 109 9.77 9.12 6.70
CA GLY A 109 10.80 10.11 6.93
C GLY A 109 10.41 11.50 6.42
N PRO A 110 11.24 12.52 6.68
CA PRO A 110 10.91 13.91 6.35
C PRO A 110 10.67 14.16 4.84
N TYR A 111 11.14 13.26 3.98
CA TYR A 111 10.97 13.30 2.53
C TYR A 111 9.97 12.27 2.01
N SER A 112 9.10 11.74 2.88
CA SER A 112 8.08 10.77 2.52
C SER A 112 6.68 11.37 2.49
N ARG A 113 5.89 10.92 1.51
CA ARG A 113 4.46 11.26 1.37
C ARG A 113 3.65 9.99 1.15
N CYS A 114 2.34 10.12 1.35
CA CYS A 114 1.41 9.05 1.09
C CYS A 114 1.11 8.97 -0.41
N PHE A 115 1.24 7.75 -0.94
CA PHE A 115 0.82 7.39 -2.29
C PHE A 115 -0.26 6.31 -2.25
N ASP A 116 -1.25 6.46 -3.11
CA ASP A 116 -2.33 5.49 -3.24
C ASP A 116 -1.80 4.22 -3.92
N HIS A 117 -2.37 3.07 -3.57
CA HIS A 117 -2.19 1.82 -4.31
C HIS A 117 -3.43 1.59 -5.20
N PRO A 118 -3.28 1.01 -6.40
CA PRO A 118 -4.43 0.67 -7.23
C PRO A 118 -5.32 -0.36 -6.52
N GLY A 119 -6.56 0.04 -6.20
CA GLY A 119 -7.46 -0.59 -5.22
C GLY A 119 -7.96 -2.03 -5.45
N HIS A 120 -7.30 -2.80 -6.32
CA HIS A 120 -7.53 -4.23 -6.51
C HIS A 120 -6.24 -5.06 -6.35
N ARG A 121 -5.07 -4.42 -6.22
CA ARG A 121 -3.78 -5.10 -6.13
C ARG A 121 -3.23 -4.99 -4.73
N ARG A 122 -3.32 -6.11 -4.01
CA ARG A 122 -2.64 -6.30 -2.73
C ARG A 122 -1.18 -6.63 -2.97
N TRP A 123 -0.31 -6.07 -2.14
CA TRP A 123 1.12 -6.39 -2.15
C TRP A 123 1.35 -7.87 -1.83
N LEU A 124 2.33 -8.43 -2.52
CA LEU A 124 2.66 -9.84 -2.49
C LEU A 124 4.15 -10.01 -2.26
N GLU A 125 4.52 -10.86 -1.30
CA GLU A 125 5.90 -11.29 -1.10
C GLU A 125 6.07 -12.76 -1.49
N ARG A 126 7.19 -13.07 -2.14
CA ARG A 126 7.51 -14.42 -2.59
C ARG A 126 8.97 -14.76 -2.36
N THR A 127 9.20 -15.96 -1.84
CA THR A 127 10.44 -16.71 -2.04
C THR A 127 10.16 -17.91 -2.93
N CYS A 128 11.17 -18.76 -3.16
CA CYS A 128 10.98 -19.98 -3.94
C CYS A 128 10.09 -21.01 -3.24
N GLU A 129 9.97 -20.91 -1.91
CA GLU A 129 9.24 -21.87 -1.09
C GLU A 129 7.93 -21.29 -0.54
N HIS A 130 7.89 -19.98 -0.31
CA HIS A 130 6.82 -19.33 0.42
C HIS A 130 6.20 -18.18 -0.35
N ARG A 131 4.91 -17.95 -0.12
CA ARG A 131 4.14 -16.85 -0.70
C ARG A 131 3.25 -16.24 0.37
N ARG A 132 3.30 -14.92 0.53
CA ARG A 132 2.52 -14.18 1.53
C ARG A 132 1.91 -12.92 0.91
N ARG A 133 0.71 -12.54 1.34
CA ARG A 133 -0.01 -11.36 0.82
C ARG A 133 -0.32 -10.42 1.96
N TRP A 134 -0.09 -9.13 1.76
CA TRP A 134 -0.57 -8.12 2.71
C TRP A 134 -2.10 -8.09 2.68
N GLU A 135 -2.74 -8.27 3.83
CA GLU A 135 -4.20 -8.20 3.96
C GLU A 135 -4.74 -6.77 3.80
N HIS A 136 -4.16 -5.80 4.52
CA HIS A 136 -4.37 -4.37 4.32
C HIS A 136 -3.78 -3.85 3.00
N TRP A 137 -4.42 -2.82 2.43
CA TRP A 137 -4.00 -2.23 1.15
C TRP A 137 -4.60 -0.84 0.98
N GLY A 138 -4.10 -0.07 0.01
CA GLY A 138 -4.79 1.10 -0.54
C GLY A 138 -3.95 2.35 -0.56
N SER A 139 -2.95 2.41 0.31
CA SER A 139 -1.93 3.45 0.29
C SER A 139 -0.74 3.03 1.15
N GLY A 140 0.39 3.70 0.94
CA GLY A 140 1.60 3.56 1.74
C GLY A 140 2.47 4.82 1.67
N CYS A 141 3.44 4.92 2.56
CA CYS A 141 4.38 6.05 2.57
C CYS A 141 5.64 5.72 1.78
N TYR A 142 6.04 6.64 0.91
CA TYR A 142 7.23 6.50 0.06
C TYR A 142 8.01 7.80 0.00
N GLU A 143 9.33 7.68 -0.05
CA GLU A 143 10.18 8.83 -0.33
C GLU A 143 9.94 9.35 -1.75
N TYR A 144 10.05 10.67 -1.92
CA TYR A 144 9.90 11.32 -3.21
C TYR A 144 10.84 12.51 -3.34
N ILE A 145 11.09 12.89 -4.60
CA ILE A 145 11.73 14.16 -4.95
C ILE A 145 10.96 14.82 -6.09
N CYS A 146 10.85 16.14 -6.00
CA CYS A 146 10.29 16.99 -7.04
C CYS A 146 11.41 17.54 -7.93
N TYR A 147 11.54 17.03 -9.15
CA TYR A 147 12.59 17.43 -10.08
C TYR A 147 12.12 17.36 -11.54
N ASP A 148 12.62 18.27 -12.38
CA ASP A 148 12.28 18.36 -13.80
C ASP A 148 10.76 18.48 -14.09
N GLY A 149 10.04 19.12 -13.16
CA GLY A 149 8.59 19.34 -13.26
C GLY A 149 7.77 18.06 -13.08
N ARG A 150 8.31 17.03 -12.40
CA ARG A 150 7.67 15.73 -12.15
C ARG A 150 7.96 15.23 -10.73
N VAL A 151 7.10 14.36 -10.24
CA VAL A 151 7.32 13.57 -9.02
C VAL A 151 8.18 12.36 -9.38
N HIS A 152 9.24 12.13 -8.63
CA HIS A 152 10.04 10.91 -8.70
C HIS A 152 9.93 10.19 -7.36
N LEU A 153 9.36 8.99 -7.39
CA LEU A 153 9.24 8.06 -6.28
C LEU A 153 10.56 7.32 -6.08
N MET A 154 10.98 7.13 -4.84
CA MET A 154 12.10 6.26 -4.49
C MET A 154 11.57 5.07 -3.70
N VAL A 155 11.88 3.87 -4.18
CA VAL A 155 11.52 2.62 -3.53
C VAL A 155 12.79 1.78 -3.48
N GLN A 156 13.29 1.51 -2.28
CA GLN A 156 14.63 0.95 -2.08
C GLN A 156 15.67 1.82 -2.83
N ASN A 157 16.58 1.23 -3.60
CA ASN A 157 17.62 1.95 -4.35
C ASN A 157 17.19 2.28 -5.80
N HIS A 158 15.89 2.36 -6.07
CA HIS A 158 15.36 2.60 -7.41
C HIS A 158 14.43 3.80 -7.46
N THR A 159 14.54 4.56 -8.56
CA THR A 159 13.73 5.75 -8.81
C THR A 159 12.71 5.48 -9.91
N PHE A 160 11.47 5.90 -9.67
CA PHE A 160 10.35 5.74 -10.58
C PHE A 160 9.68 7.10 -10.84
N THR A 161 9.53 7.49 -12.09
CA THR A 161 8.99 8.81 -12.46
C THR A 161 7.49 8.77 -12.74
N CYS A 162 6.75 9.72 -12.17
CA CYS A 162 5.36 9.96 -12.51
C CYS A 162 5.22 10.86 -13.74
N TYR A 163 4.60 10.35 -14.80
CA TYR A 163 4.38 11.08 -16.04
C TYR A 163 2.96 11.67 -16.16
N ASN A 164 2.00 11.03 -15.50
CA ASN A 164 0.61 11.44 -15.44
C ASN A 164 0.00 11.09 -14.07
N SER A 165 -1.02 11.85 -13.65
CA SER A 165 -1.87 11.48 -12.52
C SER A 165 -2.53 10.13 -12.79
N SER A 166 -2.71 9.34 -11.74
CA SER A 166 -3.34 8.01 -11.79
C SER A 166 -2.59 6.98 -12.63
N GLN A 167 -1.35 7.26 -13.06
CA GLN A 167 -0.46 6.27 -13.64
C GLN A 167 -0.09 5.23 -12.57
N ASP A 168 -0.31 3.96 -12.84
CA ASP A 168 0.12 2.87 -11.96
C ASP A 168 1.55 2.45 -12.34
N ILE A 169 2.46 2.48 -11.37
CA ILE A 169 3.84 2.02 -11.50
C ILE A 169 3.93 0.63 -10.86
N GLU A 170 4.24 -0.38 -11.67
CA GLU A 170 4.47 -1.74 -11.18
C GLU A 170 5.81 -1.83 -10.46
N ILE A 171 5.79 -2.37 -9.24
CA ILE A 171 6.97 -2.62 -8.42
C ILE A 171 7.21 -4.13 -8.35
N SER A 172 8.44 -4.55 -8.60
CA SER A 172 8.92 -5.92 -8.49
C SER A 172 10.38 -5.85 -8.03
N LEU A 173 10.62 -5.91 -6.72
CA LEU A 173 11.94 -5.67 -6.13
C LEU A 173 12.29 -6.74 -5.09
N LEU A 174 13.53 -7.19 -5.06
CA LEU A 174 14.06 -8.09 -4.04
C LEU A 174 14.55 -7.28 -2.83
N ALA A 175 13.97 -7.55 -1.66
CA ALA A 175 14.42 -6.98 -0.39
C ALA A 175 14.28 -8.03 0.71
N ASN A 176 15.24 -8.07 1.65
CA ASN A 176 15.23 -8.98 2.80
C ASN A 176 15.02 -10.48 2.44
N GLY A 177 15.45 -10.90 1.26
CA GLY A 177 15.29 -12.28 0.77
C GLY A 177 13.92 -12.62 0.16
N TRP A 178 13.02 -11.64 0.04
CA TRP A 178 11.69 -11.77 -0.57
C TRP A 178 11.59 -10.91 -1.83
N LEU A 179 10.89 -11.42 -2.85
CA LEU A 179 10.45 -10.63 -4.00
C LEU A 179 9.12 -9.96 -3.65
N HIS A 180 9.11 -8.63 -3.61
CA HIS A 180 7.93 -7.80 -3.36
C HIS A 180 7.30 -7.39 -4.69
N GLU A 181 6.04 -7.76 -4.89
CA GLU A 181 5.25 -7.46 -6.09
C GLU A 181 4.04 -6.62 -5.70
N GLY A 182 3.89 -5.46 -6.34
CA GLY A 182 2.81 -4.52 -6.07
C GLY A 182 2.77 -3.39 -7.09
N ALA A 183 1.98 -2.36 -6.81
CA ALA A 183 1.93 -1.17 -7.64
C ALA A 183 1.64 0.08 -6.81
N ILE A 184 2.20 1.20 -7.25
CA ILE A 184 2.02 2.52 -6.63
C ILE A 184 1.37 3.43 -7.67
N ARG A 185 0.33 4.16 -7.28
CA ARG A 185 -0.39 5.10 -8.14
C ARG A 185 0.19 6.49 -8.00
N CYS A 186 0.59 7.06 -9.13
CA CYS A 186 1.08 8.44 -9.20
C CYS A 186 -0.02 9.45 -8.81
N PRO A 187 0.30 10.41 -7.94
CA PRO A 187 -0.60 11.48 -7.57
C PRO A 187 -0.64 12.55 -8.66
N ASP A 188 -1.52 13.54 -8.50
CA ASP A 188 -1.32 14.78 -9.24
C ASP A 188 0.00 15.43 -8.78
N CYS A 189 0.77 15.95 -9.72
CA CYS A 189 2.05 16.59 -9.41
C CYS A 189 1.87 17.79 -8.47
N ARG A 190 0.75 18.52 -8.60
CA ARG A 190 0.46 19.71 -7.80
C ARG A 190 0.21 19.38 -6.34
N ASP A 191 -0.45 18.26 -6.07
CA ASP A 191 -0.75 17.79 -4.71
C ASP A 191 0.53 17.55 -3.87
N VAL A 192 1.66 17.27 -4.54
CA VAL A 192 2.91 16.91 -3.88
C VAL A 192 3.96 18.01 -4.01
N CYS A 193 4.15 18.58 -5.20
CA CYS A 193 5.31 19.41 -5.50
C CYS A 193 5.06 20.91 -5.59
N GLU A 194 3.81 21.37 -5.68
CA GLU A 194 3.52 22.80 -5.86
C GLU A 194 3.91 23.61 -4.61
N ASN A 195 3.67 23.04 -3.42
CA ASN A 195 4.09 23.62 -2.14
C ASN A 195 5.62 23.63 -1.96
N GLU A 196 6.37 22.89 -2.77
CA GLU A 196 7.85 22.92 -2.82
C GLU A 196 8.39 23.93 -3.84
N GLY A 197 7.52 24.71 -4.48
CA GLY A 197 7.90 25.72 -5.46
C GLY A 197 8.24 25.16 -6.84
N MET A 198 8.00 23.86 -7.09
CA MET A 198 8.23 23.27 -8.42
C MET A 198 7.02 23.50 -9.34
N ARG A 199 7.28 24.05 -10.53
CA ARG A 199 6.27 24.13 -11.59
C ARG A 199 6.09 22.77 -12.28
N CYS A 200 4.92 22.17 -12.11
CA CYS A 200 4.58 20.90 -12.73
C CYS A 200 4.42 20.99 -14.26
N ARG A 201 4.99 20.02 -14.98
CA ARG A 201 4.78 19.85 -16.41
C ARG A 201 3.42 19.20 -16.69
N PRO A 202 2.82 19.43 -17.87
CA PRO A 202 1.58 18.79 -18.24
C PRO A 202 1.71 17.26 -18.31
N PRO A 203 0.60 16.53 -18.05
CA PRO A 203 0.50 15.10 -18.26
C PRO A 203 1.00 14.63 -19.63
N ARG A 204 1.77 13.54 -19.65
CA ARG A 204 2.13 12.84 -20.90
C ARG A 204 2.30 11.34 -20.66
N PRO A 205 2.24 10.50 -21.71
CA PRO A 205 2.68 9.11 -21.59
C PRO A 205 4.16 9.02 -21.19
N ALA A 206 4.53 7.95 -20.50
CA ALA A 206 5.93 7.64 -20.24
C ALA A 206 6.67 7.45 -21.59
N PRO A 207 7.84 8.06 -21.79
CA PRO A 207 8.65 7.84 -22.99
C PRO A 207 8.97 6.34 -23.16
N PRO A 208 8.99 5.80 -24.40
CA PRO A 208 9.32 4.39 -24.64
C PRO A 208 10.71 3.96 -24.16
N SER A 209 11.63 4.92 -24.00
CA SER A 209 12.97 4.70 -23.45
C SER A 209 12.98 4.44 -21.94
N VAL A 210 11.92 4.78 -21.22
CA VAL A 210 11.82 4.57 -19.78
C VAL A 210 11.50 3.10 -19.51
N ARG A 211 12.46 2.39 -18.91
CA ARG A 211 12.27 1.05 -18.38
C ARG A 211 12.62 1.05 -16.91
N TYR A 212 11.63 0.83 -16.06
CA TYR A 212 11.86 0.70 -14.63
C TYR A 212 12.51 -0.63 -14.29
N HIS A 213 13.36 -0.59 -13.27
CA HIS A 213 14.02 -1.78 -12.74
C HIS A 213 12.97 -2.77 -12.20
N ARG A 214 13.17 -4.05 -12.49
CA ARG A 214 12.32 -5.15 -12.00
C ARG A 214 13.20 -6.36 -11.73
N ASP A 215 13.17 -6.81 -10.49
CA ASP A 215 13.80 -8.06 -10.09
C ASP A 215 12.93 -9.26 -10.47
N THR A 216 13.60 -10.41 -10.61
CA THR A 216 12.94 -11.70 -10.82
C THR A 216 13.47 -12.72 -9.84
N LEU A 217 12.58 -13.55 -9.32
CA LEU A 217 12.95 -14.63 -8.41
C LEU A 217 13.49 -15.82 -9.23
N GLN A 218 14.77 -16.14 -9.06
CA GLN A 218 15.39 -17.29 -9.70
C GLN A 218 15.34 -18.51 -8.79
N CYS A 219 14.46 -19.45 -9.09
CA CYS A 219 14.33 -20.70 -8.33
C CYS A 219 14.98 -21.87 -9.07
N SER A 220 16.15 -22.29 -8.61
CA SER A 220 16.84 -23.46 -9.16
C SER A 220 16.31 -24.75 -8.53
N ALA A 221 15.95 -25.75 -9.34
CA ALA A 221 15.67 -27.12 -8.87
C ALA A 221 16.93 -27.94 -8.53
N GLN A 222 18.12 -27.31 -8.55
CA GLN A 222 19.42 -27.99 -8.54
C GLN A 222 19.75 -28.74 -7.24
N ALA A 223 19.12 -28.38 -6.11
CA ALA A 223 19.32 -29.10 -4.85
C ALA A 223 18.80 -30.56 -4.90
N LEU A 224 17.78 -30.85 -5.71
CA LEU A 224 17.25 -32.22 -5.88
C LEU A 224 18.05 -33.06 -6.89
N ALA A 225 18.72 -32.41 -7.84
CA ALA A 225 19.48 -33.10 -8.89
C ALA A 225 20.82 -33.65 -8.37
N GLN A 226 21.52 -32.91 -7.50
CA GLN A 226 22.78 -33.36 -6.90
C GLN A 226 22.60 -34.56 -5.98
N ALA A 227 21.51 -34.61 -5.20
CA ALA A 227 21.19 -35.75 -4.34
C ALA A 227 20.89 -37.03 -5.13
N ARG A 228 20.23 -36.92 -6.30
CA ARG A 228 19.96 -38.07 -7.18
C ARG A 228 21.20 -38.62 -7.86
N LEU A 229 22.14 -37.76 -8.25
CA LEU A 229 23.39 -38.19 -8.89
C LEU A 229 24.30 -38.94 -7.90
N LEU A 230 24.38 -38.49 -6.64
CA LEU A 230 25.12 -39.17 -5.58
C LEU A 230 24.52 -40.53 -5.21
N LEU A 231 23.19 -40.65 -5.15
CA LEU A 231 22.50 -41.93 -4.93
C LEU A 231 22.75 -42.93 -6.07
N LEU A 232 22.67 -42.48 -7.33
CA LEU A 232 22.95 -43.33 -8.49
C LEU A 232 24.42 -43.79 -8.54
N LEU A 233 25.36 -42.90 -8.20
CA LEU A 233 26.78 -43.26 -8.09
C LEU A 233 27.00 -44.29 -6.96
N SER A 234 26.37 -44.13 -5.79
CA SER A 234 26.49 -45.09 -4.70
C SER A 234 25.92 -46.48 -5.04
N LEU A 235 24.79 -46.54 -5.76
CA LEU A 235 24.21 -47.80 -6.24
C LEU A 235 25.08 -48.47 -7.31
N SER A 236 25.72 -47.70 -8.19
CA SER A 236 26.63 -48.24 -9.20
C SER A 236 27.92 -48.81 -8.61
N VAL A 237 28.43 -48.24 -7.52
CA VAL A 237 29.61 -48.75 -6.81
C VAL A 237 29.30 -50.05 -6.07
N VAL A 238 28.09 -50.18 -5.51
CA VAL A 238 27.66 -51.42 -4.83
C VAL A 238 27.49 -52.58 -5.82
N TRP A 239 27.04 -52.33 -7.05
CA TRP A 239 26.92 -53.37 -8.10
C TRP A 239 28.26 -53.82 -8.71
N CYS A 240 29.35 -53.05 -8.55
CA CYS A 240 30.69 -53.46 -9.01
C CYS A 240 31.48 -54.26 -7.95
N LEU A 241 30.96 -54.41 -6.73
CA LEU A 241 31.63 -55.06 -5.60
C LEU A 241 31.00 -56.40 -5.19
N THR A 242 30.05 -56.91 -5.98
CA THR A 242 29.47 -58.26 -5.88
C THR A 242 29.71 -59.02 -7.17
#